data_AF-A0A6J4XIT8-F1
#
_entry.id   AF-A0A6J4XIT8-F1
#
_cell.length_a   1.000
_cell.length_b   1.000
_cell.length_c   1.000
_cell.angle_alpha   90.00
_cell.angle_beta   90.00
_cell.angle_gamma   90.00
#
_symmetry.space_group_name_H-M   'P 1'
#
loop_
_entity.id
_entity.type
_entity.pdbx_description
1 polymer ?
#
loop_
_entity_poly.entity_id
_entity_poly.type
_entity_poly.pdbx_seq_one_letter_code
_entity_poly.pdbx_strand_id
1 'polypeptide(L)'
;MFSIEPFVSTEDIRKGGQWSTILADRIKDSDRGIVCVTRSNFEKPWLQYETGALQQSYREPIVFTLLVDSLRPEQLQGNPLSLFQHTRFDRDDFRRMVGWLNDDLAQGSRSVADLDDIYAEYWPRLESKRNELLGSKLYTQNVIHLPDLARESPLIAGQQFENIVFKGPAVIAILEVCSFVNCGFYGFESIESMIWERDAGVPLVGAIGVSRCSFNKCDFEGIGFTGPREVLEMFRNVGRKGNNNIGA
;
A
#
# COMPACT_ATOMS: atom_id res chain seq x y z
N MET A 1 32.82 -2.01 -7.40
CA MET A 1 32.71 -0.66 -6.84
C MET A 1 31.23 -0.32 -6.82
N PHE A 2 30.67 0.09 -5.67
CA PHE A 2 29.27 0.52 -5.62
C PHE A 2 29.14 1.86 -6.34
N SER A 3 28.16 2.00 -7.23
CA SER A 3 27.96 3.23 -8.01
C SER A 3 27.18 4.31 -7.25
N ILE A 4 26.52 3.95 -6.14
CA ILE A 4 25.82 4.86 -5.22
C ILE A 4 26.32 4.59 -3.81
N GLU A 5 26.63 5.64 -3.04
CA GLU A 5 26.96 5.57 -1.62
C GLU A 5 25.73 6.00 -0.79
N PRO A 6 24.96 5.05 -0.22
CA PRO A 6 23.78 5.40 0.57
C PRO A 6 24.17 5.90 1.96
N PHE A 7 23.36 6.80 2.50
CA PHE A 7 23.41 7.22 3.91
C PHE A 7 22.06 6.96 4.58
N VAL A 8 22.07 6.22 5.68
CA VAL A 8 20.90 5.91 6.51
C VAL A 8 21.23 6.26 7.96
N SER A 9 20.51 7.25 8.51
CA SER A 9 20.84 7.86 9.79
C SER A 9 20.89 6.88 10.97
N THR A 10 20.14 5.79 10.94
CA THR A 10 20.13 4.74 11.98
C THR A 10 21.37 3.85 11.96
N GLU A 11 22.02 3.72 10.80
CA GLU A 11 23.20 2.88 10.59
C GLU A 11 24.49 3.70 10.66
N ASP A 12 24.47 4.91 10.08
CA ASP A 12 25.68 5.70 9.83
C ASP A 12 25.97 6.75 10.92
N ILE A 13 25.00 7.08 11.78
CA ILE A 13 25.21 8.00 12.90
C ILE A 13 25.51 7.20 14.17
N ARG A 14 26.75 7.32 14.66
CA ARG A 14 27.17 6.70 15.91
C ARG A 14 26.33 7.18 17.09
N LYS A 15 25.88 6.24 17.94
CA LYS A 15 25.21 6.55 19.21
C LYS A 15 26.05 7.53 20.05
N GLY A 16 25.42 8.62 20.47
CA GLY A 16 26.09 9.73 21.20
C GLY A 16 26.55 10.90 20.30
N GLY A 17 26.47 10.77 18.98
CA GLY A 17 26.64 11.91 18.06
C GLY A 17 25.46 12.87 18.11
N GLN A 18 25.69 14.14 17.75
CA GLN A 18 24.59 15.11 17.61
C GLN A 18 23.81 14.81 16.33
N TRP A 19 22.78 13.97 16.49
CA TRP A 19 21.98 13.39 15.41
C TRP A 19 21.42 14.46 14.44
N SER A 20 20.86 15.55 14.97
CA SER A 20 20.26 16.62 14.17
C SER A 20 21.29 17.35 13.29
N THR A 21 22.47 17.65 13.82
CA THR A 21 23.52 18.38 13.08
C THR A 21 24.11 17.50 11.99
N ILE A 22 24.45 16.24 12.31
CA ILE A 22 25.02 15.30 11.34
C ILE A 22 24.02 15.02 10.22
N LEU A 23 22.74 14.84 10.55
CA LEU A 23 21.70 14.61 9.57
C LEU A 23 21.50 15.81 8.64
N ALA A 24 21.47 17.03 9.19
CA ALA A 24 21.34 18.25 8.39
C ALA A 24 22.52 18.46 7.43
N ASP A 25 23.76 18.16 7.87
CA ASP A 25 24.95 18.28 7.04
C ASP A 25 24.96 17.23 5.92
N ARG A 26 24.58 15.99 6.23
CA ARG A 26 24.47 14.93 5.22
C ARG A 26 23.36 15.19 4.22
N ILE A 27 22.21 15.71 4.67
CA ILE A 27 21.12 16.17 3.81
C ILE A 27 21.61 17.23 2.82
N LYS A 28 22.40 18.21 3.28
CA LYS A 28 22.94 19.28 2.42
C LYS A 28 23.93 18.78 1.38
N ASP A 29 24.76 17.79 1.73
CA ASP A 29 25.80 17.26 0.85
C ASP A 29 25.31 16.13 -0.08
N SER A 30 24.07 15.65 0.12
CA SER A 30 23.47 14.61 -0.71
C SER A 30 22.82 15.21 -1.96
N ASP A 31 23.12 14.64 -3.13
CA ASP A 31 22.52 15.07 -4.40
C ASP A 31 21.10 14.52 -4.60
N ARG A 32 20.78 13.41 -3.92
CA ARG A 32 19.50 12.69 -4.02
C ARG A 32 19.05 12.24 -2.62
N GLY A 33 17.75 12.27 -2.38
CA GLY A 33 17.16 11.78 -1.13
C GLY A 33 15.93 10.91 -1.39
N ILE A 34 15.80 9.79 -0.67
CA ILE A 34 14.58 8.97 -0.65
C ILE A 34 13.92 9.17 0.71
N VAL A 35 12.73 9.76 0.71
CA VAL A 35 11.93 10.01 1.91
C VAL A 35 10.84 8.96 1.99
N CYS A 36 10.96 8.02 2.94
CA CYS A 36 9.97 6.98 3.17
C CYS A 36 8.77 7.53 3.97
N VAL A 37 7.64 7.70 3.31
CA VAL A 37 6.41 8.24 3.88
C VAL A 37 5.43 7.11 4.19
N THR A 38 4.83 7.16 5.37
CA THR A 38 3.81 6.23 5.88
C THR A 38 2.69 7.03 6.55
N ARG A 39 1.55 6.38 6.79
CA ARG A 39 0.46 6.99 7.56
C ARG A 39 0.84 7.39 8.97
N SER A 40 1.82 6.73 9.58
CA SER A 40 2.25 7.04 10.95
C SER A 40 3.22 8.22 11.01
N ASN A 41 3.86 8.60 9.89
CA ASN A 41 4.91 9.60 9.87
C ASN A 41 4.62 10.86 9.03
N PHE A 42 3.65 10.85 8.11
CA PHE A 42 3.50 11.95 7.14
C PHE A 42 3.18 13.33 7.75
N GLU A 43 2.53 13.35 8.93
CA GLU A 43 2.22 14.58 9.67
C GLU A 43 3.31 14.95 10.68
N LYS A 44 4.38 14.14 10.80
CA LYS A 44 5.39 14.39 11.82
C LYS A 44 6.25 15.60 11.43
N PRO A 45 6.41 16.58 12.33
CA PRO A 45 7.17 17.79 12.02
C PRO A 45 8.62 17.53 11.60
N TRP A 46 9.26 16.50 12.14
CA TRP A 46 10.64 16.14 11.77
C TRP A 46 10.77 15.74 10.30
N LEU A 47 9.79 14.99 9.76
CA LEU A 47 9.79 14.55 8.36
C LEU A 47 9.61 15.75 7.42
N GLN A 48 8.71 16.66 7.78
CA GLN A 48 8.48 17.90 7.02
C GLN A 48 9.72 18.81 7.05
N TYR A 49 10.38 18.91 8.21
CA TYR A 49 11.60 19.70 8.37
C TYR A 49 12.76 19.15 7.52
N GLU A 50 13.04 17.85 7.60
CA GLU A 50 14.11 17.20 6.83
C GLU A 50 13.87 17.31 5.33
N THR A 51 12.62 17.12 4.91
CA THR A 51 12.24 17.25 3.49
C THR A 51 12.38 18.69 3.00
N GLY A 52 12.01 19.67 3.82
CA GLY A 52 12.22 21.09 3.50
C GLY A 52 13.70 21.49 3.47
N ALA A 53 14.52 20.92 4.36
CA ALA A 53 15.96 21.15 4.38
C ALA A 53 16.66 20.59 3.13
N LEU A 54 16.21 19.43 2.62
CA LEU A 54 16.65 18.91 1.33
C LEU A 54 16.35 19.93 0.21
N GLN A 55 15.10 20.43 0.11
CA GLN A 55 14.73 21.39 -0.95
C GLN A 55 15.54 22.70 -0.94
N GLN A 56 16.00 23.14 0.22
CA GLN A 56 16.75 24.39 0.37
C GLN A 56 18.26 24.22 0.14
N SER A 57 18.74 23.02 -0.16
CA SER A 57 20.16 22.83 -0.46
C SER A 57 20.53 23.53 -1.77
N TYR A 58 21.68 24.22 -1.76
CA TYR A 58 22.21 25.01 -2.87
C TYR A 58 22.48 24.21 -4.16
N ARG A 59 22.40 22.87 -4.09
CA ARG A 59 22.61 21.96 -5.22
C ARG A 59 21.32 21.49 -5.89
N GLU A 60 20.14 22.00 -5.49
CA GLU A 60 18.83 21.55 -6.00
C GLU A 60 18.66 20.01 -5.95
N PRO A 61 18.77 19.38 -4.77
CA PRO A 61 18.74 17.93 -4.69
C PRO A 61 17.37 17.37 -5.11
N ILE A 62 17.37 16.25 -5.83
CA ILE A 62 16.13 15.57 -6.21
C ILE A 62 15.68 14.70 -5.04
N VAL A 63 14.45 14.95 -4.58
CA VAL A 63 13.83 14.22 -3.47
C VAL A 63 12.74 13.30 -4.01
N PHE A 64 12.94 12.00 -3.84
CA PHE A 64 11.94 10.98 -4.11
C PHE A 64 11.14 10.72 -2.84
N THR A 65 9.84 10.98 -2.88
CA THR A 65 8.94 10.66 -1.77
C THR A 65 8.29 9.31 -2.02
N LEU A 66 8.68 8.30 -1.24
CA LEU A 66 8.23 6.91 -1.40
C LEU A 66 7.08 6.61 -0.43
N LEU A 67 5.89 6.37 -0.94
CA LEU A 67 4.72 5.96 -0.16
C LEU A 67 4.83 4.46 0.13
N VAL A 68 5.27 4.11 1.34
CA VAL A 68 5.64 2.72 1.72
C VAL A 68 4.43 1.87 2.09
N ASP A 69 3.36 2.49 2.59
CA ASP A 69 2.12 1.82 2.96
C ASP A 69 0.94 2.28 2.07
N SER A 70 -0.29 2.10 2.54
CA SER A 70 -1.52 2.45 1.82
C SER A 70 -1.83 3.96 1.77
N LEU A 71 -0.85 4.82 2.05
CA LEU A 71 -1.01 6.26 1.92
C LEU A 71 -1.15 6.62 0.43
N ARG A 72 -2.14 7.45 0.10
CA ARG A 72 -2.35 7.93 -1.26
C ARG A 72 -1.99 9.41 -1.38
N PRO A 73 -1.53 9.89 -2.55
CA PRO A 73 -1.22 11.30 -2.79
C PRO A 73 -2.30 12.29 -2.34
N GLU A 74 -3.58 11.93 -2.52
CA GLU A 74 -4.71 12.82 -2.16
C GLU A 74 -4.79 13.06 -0.64
N GLN A 75 -4.26 12.13 0.17
CA GLN A 75 -4.24 12.27 1.62
C GLN A 75 -3.14 13.20 2.12
N LEU A 76 -2.23 13.63 1.24
CA LEU A 76 -1.16 14.57 1.55
C LEU A 76 -1.54 16.02 1.22
N GLN A 77 -2.77 16.29 0.75
CA GLN A 77 -3.22 17.64 0.45
C GLN A 77 -3.06 18.58 1.66
N GLY A 78 -2.46 19.75 1.42
CA GLY A 78 -2.16 20.73 2.48
C GLY A 78 -0.90 20.44 3.30
N ASN A 79 -0.23 19.31 3.07
CA ASN A 79 1.07 18.98 3.67
C ASN A 79 2.21 19.49 2.77
N PRO A 80 3.37 19.94 3.31
CA PRO A 80 4.56 20.28 2.52
C PRO A 80 4.99 19.18 1.54
N LEU A 81 4.73 17.91 1.88
CA LEU A 81 5.02 16.77 1.01
C LEU A 81 4.18 16.77 -0.28
N SER A 82 3.02 17.44 -0.33
CA SER A 82 2.18 17.52 -1.54
C SER A 82 2.85 18.23 -2.72
N LEU A 83 3.97 18.92 -2.48
CA LEU A 83 4.76 19.58 -3.52
C LEU A 83 5.57 18.61 -4.38
N PHE A 84 5.69 17.34 -3.96
CA PHE A 84 6.49 16.34 -4.66
C PHE A 84 5.65 15.38 -5.48
N GLN A 85 6.25 14.87 -6.55
CA GLN A 85 5.71 13.71 -7.25
C GLN A 85 6.05 12.44 -6.47
N HIS A 86 5.02 11.83 -5.89
CA HIS A 86 5.17 10.63 -5.08
C HIS A 86 5.43 9.39 -5.91
N THR A 87 6.33 8.53 -5.42
CA THR A 87 6.50 7.15 -5.87
C THR A 87 5.69 6.23 -4.98
N ARG A 88 4.81 5.43 -5.55
CA ARG A 88 4.11 4.36 -4.85
C ARG A 88 5.05 3.17 -4.66
N PHE A 89 4.97 2.49 -3.52
CA PHE A 89 5.63 1.19 -3.36
C PHE A 89 4.83 0.10 -4.09
N ASP A 90 4.82 0.18 -5.42
CA ASP A 90 4.40 -0.87 -6.34
C ASP A 90 5.50 -1.15 -7.36
N ARG A 91 5.45 -2.32 -7.99
CA ARG A 91 6.54 -2.85 -8.82
C ARG A 91 6.89 -1.90 -9.97
N ASP A 92 5.90 -1.29 -10.59
CA ASP A 92 6.14 -0.50 -11.79
C ASP A 92 6.59 0.92 -11.45
N ASP A 93 6.00 1.54 -10.43
CA ASP A 93 6.37 2.89 -10.01
C ASP A 93 7.72 2.92 -9.31
N PHE A 94 8.00 1.95 -8.43
CA PHE A 94 9.31 1.83 -7.80
C PHE A 94 10.41 1.52 -8.84
N ARG A 95 10.11 0.73 -9.89
CA ARG A 95 11.04 0.48 -11.00
C ARG A 95 11.38 1.76 -11.77
N ARG A 96 10.40 2.65 -11.98
CA ARG A 96 10.63 3.96 -12.61
C ARG A 96 11.55 4.84 -11.76
N MET A 97 11.30 4.91 -10.46
CA MET A 97 12.16 5.65 -9.52
C MET A 97 13.61 5.14 -9.54
N VAL A 98 13.80 3.81 -9.54
CA VAL A 98 15.14 3.19 -9.67
C VAL A 98 15.78 3.51 -11.02
N GLY A 99 14.99 3.61 -12.10
CA GLY A 99 15.45 4.06 -13.41
C GLY A 99 16.01 5.48 -13.38
N TRP A 100 15.26 6.42 -12.79
CA TRP A 100 15.72 7.81 -12.64
C TRP A 100 17.02 7.92 -11.83
N LEU A 101 17.12 7.18 -10.71
CA LEU A 101 18.35 7.11 -9.91
C LEU A 101 19.54 6.56 -10.72
N ASN A 102 19.31 5.60 -11.61
CA ASN A 102 20.36 5.03 -12.46
C ASN A 102 20.81 6.01 -13.55
N ASP A 103 19.86 6.74 -14.15
CA ASP A 103 20.16 7.73 -15.20
C ASP A 103 20.96 8.92 -14.65
N ASP A 104 20.66 9.31 -13.39
CA ASP A 104 21.35 10.39 -12.68
C ASP A 104 22.83 10.12 -12.41
N LEU A 105 23.28 8.86 -12.42
CA LEU A 105 24.68 8.52 -12.16
C LEU A 105 25.65 9.01 -13.25
N ALA A 106 25.16 9.24 -14.48
CA ALA A 106 25.94 9.58 -15.68
C ALA A 106 27.09 8.60 -15.99
N GLN A 107 28.15 8.57 -15.17
CA GLN A 107 29.20 7.54 -15.19
C GLN A 107 28.89 6.41 -14.20
N GLY A 108 28.89 5.17 -14.68
CA GLY A 108 28.55 4.01 -13.86
C GLY A 108 27.06 3.68 -13.80
N SER A 109 26.24 4.34 -14.65
CA SER A 109 24.88 3.89 -14.94
C SER A 109 24.92 2.48 -15.56
N ARG A 110 23.93 1.68 -15.19
CA ARG A 110 23.75 0.32 -15.72
C ARG A 110 22.89 0.37 -16.97
N SER A 111 23.06 -0.63 -17.84
CA SER A 111 22.17 -0.80 -18.97
C SER A 111 20.76 -1.10 -18.49
N VAL A 112 19.74 -0.81 -19.33
CA VAL A 112 18.34 -1.10 -19.00
C VAL A 112 18.15 -2.58 -18.69
N ALA A 113 18.79 -3.47 -19.46
CA ALA A 113 18.73 -4.91 -19.25
C ALA A 113 19.34 -5.34 -17.91
N ASP A 114 20.53 -4.85 -17.57
CA ASP A 114 21.15 -5.17 -16.27
C ASP A 114 20.30 -4.66 -15.10
N LEU A 115 19.69 -3.48 -15.25
CA LEU A 115 18.84 -2.90 -14.22
C LEU A 115 17.54 -3.71 -14.06
N ASP A 116 16.96 -4.20 -15.15
CA ASP A 116 15.79 -5.07 -15.14
C ASP A 116 16.07 -6.42 -14.47
N ASP A 117 17.23 -7.03 -14.75
CA ASP A 117 17.63 -8.29 -14.13
C ASP A 117 17.83 -8.14 -12.62
N ILE A 118 18.54 -7.09 -12.19
CA ILE A 118 18.69 -6.75 -10.76
C ILE A 118 17.31 -6.51 -10.15
N TYR A 119 16.47 -5.71 -10.79
CA TYR A 119 15.16 -5.39 -10.25
C TYR A 119 14.28 -6.64 -10.09
N ALA A 120 14.29 -7.54 -11.07
CA ALA A 120 13.57 -8.80 -11.03
C ALA A 120 14.04 -9.71 -9.87
N GLU A 121 15.33 -9.71 -9.56
CA GLU A 121 15.89 -10.45 -8.43
C GLU A 121 15.51 -9.85 -7.06
N TYR A 122 15.64 -8.53 -6.90
CA TYR A 122 15.53 -7.87 -5.60
C TYR A 122 14.10 -7.45 -5.23
N TRP A 123 13.22 -7.18 -6.21
CA TRP A 123 11.85 -6.75 -5.94
C TRP A 123 11.07 -7.72 -5.03
N PRO A 124 11.05 -9.05 -5.28
CA PRO A 124 10.32 -9.98 -4.41
C PRO A 124 10.77 -9.94 -2.95
N ARG A 125 12.08 -9.70 -2.71
CA ARG A 125 12.64 -9.59 -1.36
C ARG A 125 12.20 -8.30 -0.67
N LEU A 126 12.25 -7.17 -1.38
CA LEU A 126 11.80 -5.86 -0.88
C LEU A 126 10.31 -5.89 -0.55
N GLU A 127 9.51 -6.43 -1.46
CA GLU A 127 8.07 -6.60 -1.28
C GLU A 127 7.75 -7.48 -0.07
N SER A 128 8.42 -8.64 0.05
CA SER A 128 8.26 -9.52 1.20
C SER A 128 8.61 -8.82 2.52
N LYS A 129 9.71 -8.06 2.56
CA LYS A 129 10.14 -7.38 3.79
C LYS A 129 9.19 -6.24 4.17
N ARG A 130 8.72 -5.46 3.20
CA ARG A 130 7.66 -4.46 3.41
C ARG A 130 6.43 -5.13 4.00
N ASN A 131 5.96 -6.22 3.41
CA ASN A 131 4.77 -6.92 3.86
C ASN A 131 4.91 -7.42 5.30
N GLU A 132 6.07 -8.00 5.65
CA GLU A 132 6.40 -8.40 7.02
C GLU A 132 6.32 -7.23 8.01
N LEU A 133 6.96 -6.10 7.69
CA LEU A 133 6.96 -4.90 8.52
C LEU A 133 5.56 -4.30 8.70
N LEU A 134 4.70 -4.43 7.68
CA LEU A 134 3.31 -3.98 7.73
C LEU A 134 2.35 -5.00 8.37
N GLY A 135 2.85 -6.16 8.81
CA GLY A 135 2.03 -7.26 9.33
C GLY A 135 1.08 -7.86 8.29
N SER A 136 1.39 -7.66 7.00
CA SER A 136 0.64 -8.19 5.87
C SER A 136 0.96 -9.67 5.69
N LYS A 137 -0.06 -10.53 5.80
CA LYS A 137 0.03 -11.96 5.51
C LYS A 137 -0.68 -12.25 4.20
N LEU A 138 -0.09 -13.16 3.43
CA LEU A 138 -0.74 -13.78 2.29
C LEU A 138 -1.40 -15.08 2.76
N TYR A 139 -2.72 -15.15 2.59
CA TYR A 139 -3.52 -16.32 2.84
C TYR A 139 -3.79 -17.04 1.51
N THR A 140 -3.63 -18.37 1.51
CA THR A 140 -3.78 -19.24 0.32
C THR A 140 -4.58 -20.51 0.63
N GLN A 141 -5.31 -20.53 1.74
CA GLN A 141 -6.12 -21.68 2.13
C GLN A 141 -7.34 -21.86 1.21
N ASN A 142 -7.77 -23.11 1.02
CA ASN A 142 -8.92 -23.41 0.16
C ASN A 142 -10.23 -22.78 0.65
N VAL A 143 -10.46 -22.76 1.97
CA VAL A 143 -11.69 -22.25 2.59
C VAL A 143 -11.37 -21.53 3.90
N ILE A 144 -11.97 -20.36 4.11
CA ILE A 144 -11.90 -19.59 5.36
C ILE A 144 -13.32 -19.22 5.80
N HIS A 145 -13.69 -19.58 7.02
CA HIS A 145 -14.87 -19.00 7.67
C HIS A 145 -14.51 -17.62 8.21
N LEU A 146 -15.18 -16.58 7.71
CA LEU A 146 -14.82 -15.20 8.01
C LEU A 146 -14.83 -14.87 9.52
N PRO A 147 -15.79 -15.37 10.32
CA PRO A 147 -15.78 -15.19 11.77
C PRO A 147 -14.53 -15.74 12.47
N ASP A 148 -13.98 -16.86 11.98
CA ASP A 148 -12.78 -17.46 12.57
C ASP A 148 -11.54 -16.59 12.31
N LEU A 149 -11.45 -15.99 11.12
CA LEU A 149 -10.38 -15.05 10.77
C LEU A 149 -10.45 -13.76 11.61
N ALA A 150 -11.66 -13.34 12.00
CA ALA A 150 -11.91 -12.15 12.81
C ALA A 150 -11.99 -12.42 14.32
N ARG A 151 -11.64 -13.63 14.78
CA ARG A 151 -11.82 -14.07 16.16
C ARG A 151 -11.10 -13.19 17.19
N GLU A 152 -9.86 -12.80 16.88
CA GLU A 152 -9.04 -11.97 17.77
C GLU A 152 -9.28 -10.47 17.59
N SER A 153 -9.75 -10.08 16.41
CA SER A 153 -9.97 -8.69 16.03
C SER A 153 -11.10 -8.61 15.02
N PRO A 154 -12.13 -7.78 15.27
CA PRO A 154 -13.18 -7.53 14.28
C PRO A 154 -12.69 -6.72 13.08
N LEU A 155 -11.42 -6.27 13.09
CA LEU A 155 -10.76 -5.58 11.98
C LEU A 155 -9.66 -6.46 11.37
N ILE A 156 -9.82 -6.79 10.09
CA ILE A 156 -8.81 -7.41 9.24
C ILE A 156 -8.16 -6.30 8.41
N ALA A 157 -6.89 -6.01 8.67
CA ALA A 157 -6.19 -4.91 8.01
C ALA A 157 -4.91 -5.34 7.31
N GLY A 158 -4.68 -4.85 6.09
CA GLY A 158 -3.42 -5.03 5.36
C GLY A 158 -3.17 -6.45 4.85
N GLN A 159 -4.18 -7.30 4.76
CA GLN A 159 -4.01 -8.73 4.44
C GLN A 159 -4.26 -9.02 2.97
N GLN A 160 -3.59 -10.03 2.43
CA GLN A 160 -3.75 -10.47 1.05
C GLN A 160 -4.35 -11.87 1.02
N PHE A 161 -5.31 -12.10 0.13
CA PHE A 161 -6.01 -13.38 0.01
C PHE A 161 -6.01 -13.80 -1.47
N GLU A 162 -5.57 -15.03 -1.72
CA GLU A 162 -5.49 -15.56 -3.08
C GLU A 162 -6.06 -16.99 -3.17
N ASN A 163 -6.95 -17.22 -4.14
CA ASN A 163 -7.60 -18.53 -4.38
C ASN A 163 -8.35 -19.10 -3.16
N ILE A 164 -9.11 -18.27 -2.45
CA ILE A 164 -9.83 -18.64 -1.21
C ILE A 164 -11.34 -18.58 -1.39
N VAL A 165 -12.06 -19.58 -0.85
CA VAL A 165 -13.50 -19.49 -0.62
C VAL A 165 -13.78 -18.99 0.80
N PHE A 166 -14.35 -17.79 0.92
CA PHE A 166 -14.84 -17.24 2.18
C PHE A 166 -16.27 -17.68 2.44
N LYS A 167 -16.51 -18.24 3.62
CA LYS A 167 -17.84 -18.69 4.05
C LYS A 167 -18.41 -17.85 5.19
N GLY A 168 -19.66 -17.43 5.00
CA GLY A 168 -20.49 -16.81 6.03
C GLY A 168 -21.23 -17.83 6.92
N PRO A 169 -22.23 -17.38 7.70
CA PRO A 169 -22.82 -16.03 7.67
C PRO A 169 -21.90 -14.97 8.27
N ALA A 170 -21.69 -13.87 7.55
CA ALA A 170 -20.95 -12.70 8.03
C ALA A 170 -21.30 -11.45 7.23
N VAL A 171 -21.05 -10.27 7.80
CA VAL A 171 -21.11 -8.99 7.09
C VAL A 171 -19.73 -8.35 7.10
N ILE A 172 -19.21 -8.03 5.92
CA ILE A 172 -17.96 -7.31 5.70
C ILE A 172 -18.24 -5.80 5.62
N ALA A 173 -17.57 -5.04 6.48
CA ALA A 173 -17.57 -3.59 6.43
C ALA A 173 -16.30 -3.08 5.73
N ILE A 174 -16.44 -2.48 4.56
CA ILE A 174 -15.28 -1.92 3.84
C ILE A 174 -15.00 -0.54 4.43
N LEU A 175 -13.93 -0.45 5.23
CA LEU A 175 -13.59 0.77 5.97
C LEU A 175 -12.59 1.65 5.21
N GLU A 176 -11.75 1.04 4.37
CA GLU A 176 -10.77 1.72 3.54
C GLU A 176 -10.60 1.00 2.19
N VAL A 177 -9.71 1.52 1.34
CA VAL A 177 -9.42 0.97 0.01
C VAL A 177 -9.05 -0.51 0.10
N CYS A 178 -9.92 -1.36 -0.44
CA CYS A 178 -9.70 -2.79 -0.64
C CYS A 178 -9.83 -3.10 -2.13
N SER A 179 -9.12 -4.11 -2.63
CA SER A 179 -9.20 -4.55 -4.02
C SER A 179 -9.84 -5.94 -4.12
N PHE A 180 -10.75 -6.11 -5.08
CA PHE A 180 -11.41 -7.37 -5.38
C PHE A 180 -11.20 -7.66 -6.86
N VAL A 181 -10.32 -8.58 -7.18
CA VAL A 181 -9.91 -8.91 -8.56
C VAL A 181 -10.31 -10.36 -8.84
N ASN A 182 -11.08 -10.56 -9.92
CA ASN A 182 -11.58 -11.90 -10.31
C ASN A 182 -12.32 -12.63 -9.17
N CYS A 183 -13.05 -11.91 -8.33
CA CYS A 183 -13.75 -12.49 -7.20
C CYS A 183 -15.20 -12.85 -7.55
N GLY A 184 -15.68 -14.00 -7.05
CA GLY A 184 -17.07 -14.43 -7.14
C GLY A 184 -17.83 -14.11 -5.86
N PHE A 185 -19.14 -13.87 -5.98
CA PHE A 185 -20.03 -13.65 -4.84
C PHE A 185 -21.25 -14.55 -5.01
N TYR A 186 -21.60 -15.35 -4.00
CA TYR A 186 -22.63 -16.39 -4.08
C TYR A 186 -23.47 -16.54 -2.79
N GLY A 187 -24.62 -17.22 -2.91
CA GLY A 187 -25.45 -17.60 -1.76
C GLY A 187 -26.57 -16.62 -1.41
N PHE A 188 -27.12 -15.93 -2.40
CA PHE A 188 -28.18 -14.92 -2.25
C PHE A 188 -29.00 -14.81 -3.54
N GLU A 189 -30.25 -14.33 -3.42
CA GLU A 189 -31.20 -14.22 -4.54
C GLU A 189 -30.89 -13.04 -5.47
N SER A 190 -30.31 -11.96 -4.95
CA SER A 190 -29.89 -10.80 -5.72
C SER A 190 -28.71 -10.09 -5.08
N ILE A 191 -27.95 -9.33 -5.88
CA ILE A 191 -26.83 -8.52 -5.35
C ILE A 191 -27.31 -7.50 -4.31
N GLU A 192 -28.52 -6.93 -4.45
CA GLU A 192 -29.03 -5.95 -3.48
C GLU A 192 -29.29 -6.58 -2.11
N SER A 193 -29.57 -7.88 -2.04
CA SER A 193 -29.73 -8.57 -0.75
C SER A 193 -28.42 -8.79 0.02
N MET A 194 -27.24 -8.60 -0.61
CA MET A 194 -25.96 -8.65 0.10
C MET A 194 -25.47 -7.27 0.55
N ILE A 195 -26.03 -6.17 0.05
CA ILE A 195 -25.42 -4.85 0.15
C ILE A 195 -26.22 -3.96 1.10
N TRP A 196 -25.56 -3.36 2.09
CA TRP A 196 -26.14 -2.35 2.98
C TRP A 196 -25.34 -1.05 2.92
N GLU A 197 -25.90 -0.03 2.26
CA GLU A 197 -25.32 1.32 2.18
C GLU A 197 -25.30 2.00 3.55
N ARG A 198 -24.21 2.72 3.82
CA ARG A 198 -23.95 3.39 5.09
C ARG A 198 -22.95 4.53 4.89
N ASP A 199 -23.15 5.62 5.61
CA ASP A 199 -22.22 6.75 5.60
C ASP A 199 -20.86 6.39 6.23
N ALA A 200 -19.79 7.00 5.72
CA ALA A 200 -18.46 6.86 6.28
C ALA A 200 -18.40 7.39 7.73
N GLY A 201 -17.66 6.72 8.60
CA GLY A 201 -17.45 7.15 9.99
C GLY A 201 -18.58 6.79 10.97
N VAL A 202 -19.68 6.19 10.51
CA VAL A 202 -20.74 5.68 11.39
C VAL A 202 -20.26 4.40 12.09
N PRO A 203 -20.31 4.31 13.44
CA PRO A 203 -19.97 3.10 14.18
C PRO A 203 -20.81 1.91 13.75
N LEU A 204 -20.18 0.74 13.63
CA LEU A 204 -20.84 -0.48 13.19
C LEU A 204 -20.51 -1.62 14.14
N VAL A 205 -21.56 -2.32 14.59
CA VAL A 205 -21.46 -3.47 15.50
C VAL A 205 -21.95 -4.71 14.76
N GLY A 206 -21.28 -5.84 14.98
CA GLY A 206 -21.67 -7.12 14.39
C GLY A 206 -21.17 -7.38 12.97
N ALA A 207 -20.35 -6.47 12.42
CA ALA A 207 -19.68 -6.66 11.13
C ALA A 207 -18.17 -6.75 11.29
N ILE A 208 -17.52 -7.44 10.35
CA ILE A 208 -16.08 -7.58 10.27
C ILE A 208 -15.56 -6.47 9.37
N GLY A 209 -14.79 -5.55 9.96
CA GLY A 209 -14.09 -4.50 9.24
C GLY A 209 -12.99 -5.08 8.36
N VAL A 210 -12.92 -4.66 7.11
CA VAL A 210 -11.77 -4.89 6.23
C VAL A 210 -11.18 -3.54 5.81
N SER A 211 -9.85 -3.45 5.87
CA SER A 211 -9.12 -2.24 5.55
C SER A 211 -7.82 -2.61 4.84
N ARG A 212 -7.51 -2.01 3.69
CA ARG A 212 -6.24 -2.22 2.99
C ARG A 212 -5.98 -3.69 2.64
N CYS A 213 -7.05 -4.46 2.37
CA CYS A 213 -6.95 -5.86 2.00
C CYS A 213 -7.03 -6.04 0.49
N SER A 214 -6.34 -7.04 -0.04
CA SER A 214 -6.47 -7.47 -1.43
C SER A 214 -7.03 -8.88 -1.52
N PHE A 215 -8.02 -9.05 -2.39
CA PHE A 215 -8.67 -10.32 -2.67
C PHE A 215 -8.50 -10.62 -4.15
N ASN A 216 -7.81 -11.71 -4.47
CA ASN A 216 -7.55 -12.14 -5.83
C ASN A 216 -8.08 -13.56 -6.04
N LYS A 217 -8.95 -13.77 -7.04
CA LYS A 217 -9.55 -15.08 -7.33
C LYS A 217 -10.23 -15.69 -6.09
N CYS A 218 -10.92 -14.88 -5.31
CA CYS A 218 -11.60 -15.33 -4.08
C CYS A 218 -13.11 -15.38 -4.29
N ASP A 219 -13.76 -16.37 -3.68
CA ASP A 219 -15.21 -16.52 -3.72
C ASP A 219 -15.83 -16.22 -2.36
N PHE A 220 -16.93 -15.49 -2.33
CA PHE A 220 -17.61 -15.10 -1.09
C PHE A 220 -19.01 -15.74 -1.05
N GLU A 221 -19.19 -16.75 -0.20
CA GLU A 221 -20.44 -17.51 -0.05
C GLU A 221 -21.19 -17.11 1.23
N GLY A 222 -22.41 -16.59 1.09
CA GLY A 222 -23.26 -16.22 2.24
C GLY A 222 -22.72 -15.03 3.05
N ILE A 223 -22.00 -14.12 2.38
CA ILE A 223 -21.38 -12.94 2.98
C ILE A 223 -22.03 -11.67 2.46
N GLY A 224 -22.40 -10.80 3.40
CA GLY A 224 -22.89 -9.45 3.15
C GLY A 224 -21.77 -8.41 3.09
N PHE A 225 -22.01 -7.27 2.45
CA PHE A 225 -21.11 -6.13 2.36
C PHE A 225 -21.80 -4.83 2.77
N THR A 226 -21.09 -3.98 3.50
CA THR A 226 -21.59 -2.66 3.92
C THR A 226 -20.50 -1.61 3.83
N GLY A 227 -20.87 -0.39 3.46
CA GLY A 227 -19.97 0.75 3.29
C GLY A 227 -20.65 1.90 2.56
N PRO A 228 -19.89 2.94 2.19
CA PRO A 228 -20.38 4.03 1.36
C PRO A 228 -20.84 3.52 -0.01
N ARG A 229 -21.82 4.20 -0.60
CA ARG A 229 -22.42 3.80 -1.89
C ARG A 229 -21.38 3.63 -2.98
N GLU A 230 -20.43 4.56 -3.07
CA GLU A 230 -19.37 4.58 -4.09
C GLU A 230 -18.47 3.33 -4.00
N VAL A 231 -18.27 2.82 -2.78
CA VAL A 231 -17.52 1.59 -2.55
C VAL A 231 -18.35 0.38 -2.98
N LEU A 232 -19.65 0.37 -2.67
CA LEU A 232 -20.51 -0.79 -2.91
C LEU A 232 -20.94 -0.93 -4.38
N GLU A 233 -20.85 0.13 -5.18
CA GLU A 233 -21.10 0.08 -6.63
C GLU A 233 -20.21 -0.94 -7.37
N MET A 234 -19.03 -1.25 -6.83
CA MET A 234 -18.16 -2.28 -7.40
C MET A 234 -18.85 -3.65 -7.49
N PHE A 235 -19.67 -4.01 -6.50
CA PHE A 235 -20.36 -5.31 -6.44
C PHE A 235 -21.56 -5.37 -7.39
N ARG A 236 -22.26 -4.24 -7.56
CA ARG A 236 -23.39 -4.13 -8.50
C ARG A 236 -22.95 -4.35 -9.96
N ASN A 237 -21.73 -3.94 -10.30
CA ASN A 237 -21.17 -4.13 -11.64
C ASN A 237 -20.73 -5.58 -11.91
N VAL A 238 -20.37 -6.35 -10.87
CA VAL A 238 -20.01 -7.77 -10.98
C VAL A 238 -21.23 -8.64 -11.28
N GLY A 239 -22.39 -8.34 -10.67
CA GLY A 239 -23.64 -9.08 -10.89
C GLY A 239 -24.14 -9.07 -12.34
N ARG A 240 -23.74 -8.09 -13.17
CA ARG A 240 -24.10 -8.05 -14.60
C ARG A 240 -23.31 -9.04 -15.47
N LYS A 241 -22.15 -9.53 -15.03
CA LYS A 241 -21.34 -10.51 -15.79
C LYS A 241 -21.75 -11.97 -15.54
N GLY A 242 -22.61 -12.23 -14.55
CA GLY A 242 -22.95 -13.58 -14.09
C GLY A 242 -24.21 -14.22 -14.69
N ASN A 243 -25.03 -13.48 -15.45
CA ASN A 243 -26.27 -14.05 -16.02
C ASN A 243 -26.18 -14.19 -17.54
N ASN A 244 -25.64 -15.32 -17.98
CA ASN A 244 -26.07 -15.98 -19.21
C ASN A 244 -26.21 -17.48 -18.90
N ASN A 245 -27.47 -17.97 -18.96
CA ASN A 245 -27.96 -19.33 -18.68
C ASN A 245 -28.11 -19.61 -17.17
N ILE A 246 -29.22 -20.11 -16.60
CA ILE A 246 -30.35 -20.97 -17.01
C ILE A 246 -31.49 -20.58 -16.01
N GLY A 247 -32.75 -20.29 -16.36
CA GLY A 247 -33.77 -21.23 -16.84
C GLY A 247 -34.45 -21.98 -15.68
N ALA A 248 -35.77 -21.76 -15.56
CA ALA A 248 -36.78 -22.33 -14.63
C ALA A 248 -37.01 -21.56 -13.32
#